data_AF-A0A822C6I3-F1
#
_entry.id   AF-A0A822C6I3-F1
#
_cell.length_a   1.000
_cell.length_b   1.000
_cell.length_c   1.000
_cell.angle_alpha   90.00
_cell.angle_beta   90.00
_cell.angle_gamma   90.00
#
_symmetry.space_group_name_H-M   'P 1'
#
loop_
_entity.id
_entity.type
_entity.pdbx_description
1 polymer ?
#
loop_
_entity_poly.entity_id
_entity_poly.type
_entity_poly.pdbx_seq_one_letter_code
_entity_poly.pdbx_strand_id
1 'polypeptide(L)'
;LIELDAKTTPQGKIHSIMECKSFIEQALQSSSGITINADCFLPALIYVVLKAKPPRLHSNIQFLSNFSQPNGEQLYYLANLDSAVRFIGLLEAEHLGLSSNDFSLYMRGEPVLPSKIVSLFDYPLKNNSNIQKSRELFIQYDQIEYNCEKFNENMLDFNRRLSQTVTDINELLNGSYARFSYFEQMPQSAKRENNDKKVIDILDQSTINNEHLPEPLSPEILIKQNIQQ
;
A
#
# COMPACT_ATOMS: atom_id res chain seq x y z
N LEU A 1 -0.47 -6.33 -17.55
CA LEU A 1 0.40 -5.76 -18.61
C LEU A 1 1.79 -6.39 -18.68
N ILE A 2 2.49 -6.65 -17.57
CA ILE A 2 3.84 -7.26 -17.61
C ILE A 2 3.81 -8.63 -18.31
N GLU A 3 2.78 -9.45 -18.04
CA GLU A 3 2.60 -10.75 -18.68
C GLU A 3 2.27 -10.70 -20.18
N LEU A 4 2.02 -9.52 -20.74
CA LEU A 4 1.61 -9.37 -22.14
C LEU A 4 2.61 -10.02 -23.10
N ASP A 5 3.91 -9.80 -22.88
CA ASP A 5 4.95 -10.34 -23.76
C ASP A 5 5.04 -11.88 -23.67
N ALA A 6 4.72 -12.46 -22.50
CA ALA A 6 4.78 -13.90 -22.28
C ALA A 6 3.68 -14.69 -23.01
N LYS A 7 2.54 -14.06 -23.33
CA LYS A 7 1.48 -14.74 -24.09
C LYS A 7 1.88 -14.85 -25.57
N THR A 8 1.74 -16.03 -26.18
CA THR A 8 2.15 -16.27 -27.57
C THR A 8 1.02 -16.05 -28.59
N THR A 9 -0.23 -16.17 -28.16
CA THR A 9 -1.40 -16.03 -29.04
C THR A 9 -1.96 -14.60 -29.01
N PRO A 10 -2.50 -14.09 -30.13
CA PRO A 10 -3.15 -12.78 -30.16
C PRO A 10 -4.30 -12.67 -29.13
N GLN A 11 -5.09 -13.74 -28.98
CA GLN A 11 -6.19 -13.80 -28.01
C GLN A 11 -5.69 -13.75 -26.56
N GLY A 12 -4.60 -14.47 -26.25
CA GLY A 12 -4.00 -14.42 -24.90
C GLY A 12 -3.46 -13.04 -24.57
N LYS A 13 -2.84 -12.36 -25.53
CA LYS A 13 -2.36 -10.98 -25.38
C LYS A 13 -3.51 -9.98 -25.17
N ILE A 14 -4.59 -10.08 -25.95
CA ILE A 14 -5.82 -9.29 -25.74
C ILE A 14 -6.39 -9.53 -24.35
N HIS A 15 -6.47 -10.79 -23.91
CA HIS A 15 -7.00 -11.12 -22.60
C HIS A 15 -6.24 -10.41 -21.47
N SER A 16 -4.89 -10.50 -21.47
CA SER A 16 -4.05 -9.82 -20.47
C SER A 16 -4.15 -8.29 -20.50
N ILE A 17 -4.46 -7.73 -21.67
CA ILE A 17 -4.74 -6.29 -21.84
C ILE A 17 -6.09 -5.94 -21.21
N MET A 18 -7.13 -6.73 -21.46
CA MET A 18 -8.46 -6.53 -20.90
C MET A 18 -8.52 -6.75 -19.39
N GLU A 19 -7.78 -7.72 -18.85
CA GLU A 19 -7.63 -7.88 -17.40
C GLU A 19 -7.04 -6.61 -16.76
N CYS A 20 -6.01 -6.03 -17.38
CA CYS A 20 -5.43 -4.78 -16.90
C CYS A 20 -6.44 -3.63 -16.92
N LYS A 21 -7.26 -3.54 -17.98
CA LYS A 21 -8.34 -2.55 -18.07
C LYS A 21 -9.31 -2.70 -16.91
N SER A 22 -9.79 -3.92 -16.62
CA SER A 22 -10.70 -4.17 -15.51
C SER A 22 -10.08 -3.83 -14.14
N PHE A 23 -8.80 -4.09 -13.93
CA PHE A 23 -8.12 -3.69 -12.68
C PHE A 23 -8.06 -2.16 -12.51
N ILE A 24 -7.76 -1.42 -13.59
CA ILE A 24 -7.75 0.05 -13.57
C ILE A 24 -9.15 0.58 -13.25
N GLU A 25 -10.18 0.03 -13.89
CA GLU A 25 -11.57 0.43 -13.65
C GLU A 25 -11.99 0.19 -12.18
N GLN A 26 -11.68 -0.99 -11.64
CA GLN A 26 -11.97 -1.31 -10.23
C GLN A 26 -11.24 -0.37 -9.26
N ALA A 27 -9.98 -0.04 -9.54
CA ALA A 27 -9.21 0.89 -8.73
C ALA A 27 -9.83 2.30 -8.74
N LEU A 28 -10.23 2.80 -9.91
CA LEU A 28 -10.84 4.12 -10.07
C LEU A 28 -12.23 4.21 -9.41
N GLN A 29 -13.03 3.15 -9.52
CA GLN A 29 -14.34 3.06 -8.84
C GLN A 29 -14.18 3.12 -7.33
N SER A 30 -13.19 2.40 -6.80
CA SER A 30 -12.91 2.34 -5.36
C SER A 30 -12.41 3.68 -4.80
N SER A 31 -11.65 4.46 -5.59
CA SER A 31 -11.09 5.74 -5.12
C SER A 31 -12.06 6.91 -5.23
N SER A 32 -12.91 6.92 -6.27
CA SER A 32 -13.60 8.15 -6.70
C SER A 32 -15.09 8.15 -6.36
N GLY A 33 -15.69 6.98 -6.09
CA GLY A 33 -17.14 6.84 -5.82
C GLY A 33 -18.06 7.28 -6.98
N ILE A 34 -17.49 7.70 -8.10
CA ILE A 34 -18.16 8.23 -9.29
C ILE A 34 -17.98 7.24 -10.45
N THR A 35 -18.93 7.21 -11.37
CA THR A 35 -18.82 6.50 -12.64
C THR A 35 -17.54 6.89 -13.38
N ILE A 36 -16.76 5.89 -13.78
CA ILE A 36 -15.52 6.08 -14.56
C ILE A 36 -15.89 6.80 -15.87
N ASN A 37 -15.37 8.00 -16.07
CA ASN A 37 -15.38 8.65 -17.38
C ASN A 37 -14.05 8.43 -18.10
N ALA A 38 -14.00 8.73 -19.40
CA ALA A 38 -12.78 8.57 -20.21
C ALA A 38 -11.61 9.46 -19.74
N ASP A 39 -11.91 10.67 -19.23
CA ASP A 39 -10.94 11.65 -18.75
C ASP A 39 -10.24 11.20 -17.46
N CYS A 40 -10.86 10.32 -16.66
CA CYS A 40 -10.25 9.68 -15.51
C CYS A 40 -9.41 8.45 -15.91
N PHE A 41 -9.82 7.77 -16.97
CA PHE A 41 -9.25 6.49 -17.36
C PHE A 41 -7.89 6.61 -18.04
N LEU A 42 -7.76 7.50 -19.04
CA LEU A 42 -6.53 7.60 -19.83
C LEU A 42 -5.31 8.03 -18.99
N PRO A 43 -5.41 9.03 -18.08
CA PRO A 43 -4.30 9.37 -17.18
C PRO A 43 -3.90 8.20 -16.26
N ALA A 44 -4.88 7.44 -15.76
CA ALA A 44 -4.62 6.25 -14.94
C ALA A 44 -3.91 5.16 -15.76
N LEU A 45 -4.31 4.95 -17.02
CA LEU A 45 -3.64 4.03 -17.94
C LEU A 45 -2.18 4.43 -18.18
N ILE A 46 -1.93 5.72 -18.47
CA ILE A 46 -0.56 6.25 -18.66
C ILE A 46 0.28 5.98 -17.42
N TYR A 47 -0.26 6.26 -16.22
CA TYR A 47 0.42 5.99 -14.96
C TYR A 47 0.78 4.51 -14.78
N VAL A 48 -0.17 3.60 -15.05
CA VAL A 48 0.07 2.15 -14.96
C VAL A 48 1.14 1.70 -15.95
N VAL A 49 1.16 2.21 -17.18
CA VAL A 49 2.20 1.90 -18.18
C VAL A 49 3.58 2.39 -17.69
N LEU A 50 3.67 3.61 -17.16
CA LEU A 50 4.92 4.17 -16.62
C LEU A 50 5.47 3.36 -15.44
N LYS A 51 4.59 2.92 -14.53
CA LYS A 51 4.98 2.12 -13.35
C LYS A 51 5.32 0.67 -13.71
N ALA A 52 4.52 0.03 -14.56
CA ALA A 52 4.70 -1.37 -14.92
C ALA A 52 5.90 -1.60 -15.85
N LYS A 53 6.29 -0.59 -16.64
CA LYS A 53 7.36 -0.66 -17.66
C LYS A 53 7.30 -1.95 -18.51
N PRO A 54 6.18 -2.23 -19.22
CA PRO A 54 5.99 -3.52 -19.86
C PRO A 54 7.04 -3.79 -20.95
N PRO A 55 7.63 -4.99 -21.00
CA PRO A 55 8.65 -5.31 -22.00
C PRO A 55 8.05 -5.31 -23.41
N ARG A 56 8.79 -4.76 -24.36
CA ARG A 56 8.46 -4.79 -25.81
C ARG A 56 7.03 -4.32 -26.11
N LEU A 57 6.51 -3.35 -25.35
CA LEU A 57 5.11 -2.92 -25.44
C LEU A 57 4.73 -2.46 -26.86
N HIS A 58 5.55 -1.63 -27.50
CA HIS A 58 5.28 -1.16 -28.86
C HIS A 58 5.15 -2.30 -29.88
N SER A 59 6.08 -3.27 -29.84
CA SER A 59 6.02 -4.45 -30.70
C SER A 59 4.79 -5.33 -30.43
N ASN A 60 4.39 -5.45 -29.16
CA ASN A 60 3.18 -6.19 -28.77
C ASN A 60 1.91 -5.53 -29.31
N ILE A 61 1.81 -4.20 -29.24
CA ILE A 61 0.68 -3.44 -29.80
C ILE A 61 0.64 -3.61 -31.33
N GLN A 62 1.76 -3.47 -32.01
CA GLN A 62 1.83 -3.66 -33.47
C GLN A 62 1.47 -5.08 -33.89
N PHE A 63 1.94 -6.09 -33.13
CA PHE A 63 1.56 -7.49 -33.34
C PHE A 63 0.03 -7.66 -33.24
N LEU A 64 -0.58 -7.13 -32.19
CA LEU A 64 -2.04 -7.19 -32.02
C LEU A 64 -2.78 -6.46 -33.15
N SER A 65 -2.31 -5.29 -33.57
CA SER A 65 -2.92 -4.55 -34.68
C SER A 65 -2.96 -5.35 -35.99
N ASN A 66 -1.98 -6.24 -36.21
CA ASN A 66 -1.85 -7.00 -37.46
C ASN A 66 -2.48 -8.39 -37.41
N PHE A 67 -2.49 -9.03 -36.23
CA PHE A 67 -2.80 -10.45 -36.10
C PHE A 67 -4.00 -10.75 -35.19
N SER A 68 -4.64 -9.73 -34.61
CA SER A 68 -5.83 -9.92 -33.77
C SER A 68 -7.10 -9.41 -34.45
N GLN A 69 -8.25 -9.95 -34.03
CA GLN A 69 -9.58 -9.48 -34.43
C GLN A 69 -10.31 -9.00 -33.17
N PRO A 70 -9.98 -7.80 -32.66
CA PRO A 70 -10.58 -7.29 -31.43
C PRO A 70 -12.05 -6.90 -31.66
N ASN A 71 -12.88 -7.12 -30.64
CA ASN A 71 -14.24 -6.56 -30.62
C ASN A 71 -14.21 -5.05 -30.30
N GLY A 72 -15.37 -4.39 -30.31
CA GLY A 72 -15.46 -2.93 -30.13
C GLY A 72 -14.80 -2.40 -28.85
N GLU A 73 -14.97 -3.09 -27.73
CA GLU A 73 -14.38 -2.69 -26.45
C GLU A 73 -12.86 -2.92 -26.43
N GLN A 74 -12.40 -4.07 -26.95
CA GLN A 74 -10.98 -4.40 -27.04
C GLN A 74 -10.24 -3.41 -27.95
N LEU A 75 -10.86 -3.05 -29.07
CA LEU A 75 -10.30 -2.07 -30.02
C LEU A 75 -10.16 -0.69 -29.38
N TYR A 76 -11.17 -0.28 -28.62
CA TYR A 76 -11.14 0.98 -27.86
C TYR A 76 -9.97 1.01 -26.87
N TYR A 77 -9.79 -0.04 -26.08
CA TYR A 77 -8.69 -0.07 -25.11
C TYR A 77 -7.32 -0.20 -25.77
N LEU A 78 -7.19 -0.93 -26.89
CA LEU A 78 -5.97 -0.96 -27.69
C LEU A 78 -5.60 0.43 -28.25
N ALA A 79 -6.58 1.20 -28.71
CA ALA A 79 -6.37 2.57 -29.16
C ALA A 79 -5.92 3.49 -28.01
N ASN A 80 -6.50 3.33 -26.81
CA ASN A 80 -6.06 4.05 -25.62
C ASN A 80 -4.64 3.66 -25.20
N LEU A 81 -4.28 2.38 -25.31
CA LEU A 81 -2.94 1.89 -25.01
C LEU A 81 -1.91 2.42 -26.01
N ASP A 82 -2.22 2.42 -27.31
CA ASP A 82 -1.39 3.05 -28.35
C ASP A 82 -1.22 4.56 -28.09
N SER A 83 -2.31 5.24 -27.74
CA SER A 83 -2.29 6.67 -27.39
C SER A 83 -1.43 6.95 -26.17
N ALA A 84 -1.50 6.11 -25.13
CA ALA A 84 -0.67 6.24 -23.93
C ALA A 84 0.82 6.06 -24.26
N VAL A 85 1.18 5.06 -25.08
CA VAL A 85 2.56 4.85 -25.51
C VAL A 85 3.07 6.03 -26.34
N ARG A 86 2.26 6.54 -27.26
CA ARG A 86 2.60 7.71 -28.07
C ARG A 86 2.76 8.97 -27.23
N PHE A 87 1.86 9.18 -26.27
CA PHE A 87 1.95 10.30 -25.33
C PHE A 87 3.25 10.27 -24.52
N ILE A 88 3.62 9.10 -23.98
CA ILE A 88 4.88 8.94 -23.24
C ILE A 88 6.09 9.22 -24.15
N GLY A 89 6.06 8.77 -25.41
CA GLY A 89 7.14 8.98 -26.37
C GLY A 89 7.31 10.42 -26.84
N LEU A 90 6.25 11.23 -26.77
CA LEU A 90 6.24 12.65 -27.16
C LEU A 90 6.06 13.58 -25.96
N LEU A 91 6.37 13.12 -24.75
CA LEU A 91 6.12 13.85 -23.53
C LEU A 91 7.00 15.10 -23.44
N GLU A 92 6.37 16.25 -23.25
CA GLU A 92 7.05 17.54 -23.05
C GLU A 92 6.53 18.26 -21.80
N ALA A 93 7.25 19.31 -21.37
CA ALA A 93 6.95 20.06 -20.15
C ALA A 93 5.51 20.62 -20.12
N GLU A 94 5.03 21.15 -21.25
CA GLU A 94 3.69 21.75 -21.36
C GLU A 94 2.56 20.74 -21.10
N HIS A 95 2.75 19.48 -21.50
CA HIS A 95 1.77 18.41 -21.30
C HIS A 95 1.55 18.07 -19.82
N LEU A 96 2.53 18.39 -18.97
CA LEU A 96 2.49 18.18 -17.53
C LEU A 96 2.20 19.48 -16.75
N GLY A 97 2.01 20.61 -17.44
CA GLY A 97 1.89 21.92 -16.81
C GLY A 97 3.16 22.37 -16.09
N LEU A 98 4.33 21.90 -16.52
CA LEU A 98 5.63 22.22 -15.93
C LEU A 98 6.39 23.25 -16.77
N SER A 99 7.30 23.98 -16.12
CA SER A 99 8.29 24.79 -16.84
C SER A 99 9.32 23.88 -17.52
N SER A 100 9.91 24.32 -18.63
CA SER A 100 10.97 23.56 -19.31
C SER A 100 12.16 23.26 -18.38
N ASN A 101 12.46 24.16 -17.43
CA ASN A 101 13.53 23.96 -16.47
C ASN A 101 13.19 22.85 -15.46
N ASP A 102 11.98 22.87 -14.88
CA ASP A 102 11.55 21.85 -13.92
C ASP A 102 11.49 20.47 -14.58
N PHE A 103 10.91 20.40 -15.79
CA PHE A 103 10.88 19.17 -16.57
C PHE A 103 12.29 18.61 -16.83
N SER A 104 13.23 19.48 -17.21
CA SER A 104 14.63 19.10 -17.43
C SER A 104 15.30 18.58 -16.15
N LEU A 105 14.98 19.17 -14.99
CA LEU A 105 15.51 18.72 -13.71
C LEU A 105 14.94 17.34 -13.33
N TYR A 106 13.61 17.13 -13.48
CA TYR A 106 12.99 15.83 -13.27
C TYR A 106 13.55 14.75 -14.20
N MET A 107 13.77 15.07 -15.48
CA MET A 107 14.36 14.15 -16.45
C MET A 107 15.82 13.79 -16.15
N ARG A 108 16.56 14.66 -15.45
CA ARG A 108 17.91 14.37 -14.95
C ARG A 108 17.93 13.57 -13.65
N GLY A 109 16.77 13.35 -13.03
CA GLY A 109 16.67 12.71 -11.72
C GLY A 109 17.14 13.60 -10.57
N GLU A 110 17.20 14.92 -10.78
CA GLU A 110 17.52 15.87 -9.72
C GLU A 110 16.30 16.12 -8.84
N PRO A 111 16.48 16.32 -7.51
CA PRO A 111 15.38 16.65 -6.63
C PRO A 111 14.83 18.05 -6.98
N VAL A 112 13.62 18.09 -7.53
CA VAL A 112 12.92 19.33 -7.87
C VAL A 112 11.84 19.57 -6.84
N LEU A 113 11.80 20.79 -6.28
CA LEU A 113 10.68 21.23 -5.48
C LEU A 113 9.46 21.34 -6.40
N PRO A 114 8.32 20.70 -6.09
CA PRO A 114 7.08 20.92 -6.83
C PRO A 114 6.79 22.42 -6.95
N SER A 115 6.47 22.93 -8.14
CA SER A 115 6.37 24.38 -8.38
C SER A 115 5.32 25.07 -7.47
N LYS A 116 4.33 24.31 -6.98
CA LYS A 116 3.34 24.75 -5.99
C LYS A 116 3.95 25.01 -4.59
N ILE A 117 5.05 24.34 -4.27
CA ILE A 117 5.85 24.54 -3.07
C ILE A 117 6.85 25.69 -3.29
N VAL A 118 7.40 25.84 -4.50
CA VAL A 118 8.28 26.98 -4.85
C VAL A 118 7.57 28.32 -4.66
N SER A 119 6.29 28.43 -5.04
CA SER A 119 5.51 29.66 -4.81
C SER A 119 5.31 30.04 -3.33
N LEU A 120 5.47 29.09 -2.40
CA LEU A 120 5.47 29.37 -0.95
C LEU A 120 6.81 29.97 -0.49
N PHE A 121 7.89 29.76 -1.25
CA PHE A 121 9.25 30.21 -0.95
C PHE A 121 9.69 31.45 -1.76
N ASP A 122 8.95 31.82 -2.81
CA ASP A 122 9.23 33.00 -3.65
C ASP A 122 8.87 34.35 -3.00
N TYR A 123 8.36 34.36 -1.77
CA TYR A 123 8.28 35.61 -0.99
C TYR A 123 9.71 36.11 -0.73
N PRO A 124 10.06 37.38 -1.00
CA PRO A 124 11.45 37.79 -1.17
C PRO A 124 12.21 37.79 0.16
N LEU A 125 12.77 36.65 0.56
CA LEU A 125 13.72 36.54 1.66
C LEU A 125 15.15 36.55 1.11
N LYS A 126 15.73 37.75 1.10
CA LYS A 126 17.18 37.97 1.07
C LYS A 126 17.86 37.22 2.24
N ASN A 127 18.38 36.01 2.03
CA ASN A 127 19.63 35.55 2.65
C ASN A 127 20.04 34.13 2.20
N ASN A 128 21.23 34.01 1.60
CA ASN A 128 21.79 32.77 1.04
C ASN A 128 22.09 31.66 2.08
N SER A 129 22.10 31.95 3.38
CA SER A 129 22.30 30.94 4.44
C SER A 129 21.03 30.12 4.75
N ASN A 130 19.85 30.70 4.55
CA ASN A 130 18.58 30.03 4.82
C ASN A 130 18.19 29.05 3.70
N ILE A 131 18.63 29.31 2.46
CA ILE A 131 18.35 28.46 1.29
C ILE A 131 18.97 27.07 1.46
N GLN A 132 20.20 26.97 1.96
CA GLN A 132 20.85 25.68 2.22
C GLN A 132 20.14 24.89 3.33
N LYS A 133 19.74 25.56 4.43
CA LYS A 133 18.95 24.93 5.50
C LYS A 133 17.57 24.47 5.02
N SER A 134 16.91 25.24 4.15
CA SER A 134 15.65 24.82 3.53
C SER A 134 15.83 23.63 2.58
N ARG A 135 16.97 23.52 1.90
CA ARG A 135 17.31 22.33 1.08
C ARG A 135 17.60 21.11 1.94
N GLU A 136 18.33 21.27 3.05
CA GLU A 136 18.55 20.19 4.02
C GLU A 136 17.25 19.71 4.67
N LEU A 137 16.38 20.64 5.07
CA LEU A 137 15.04 20.32 5.58
C LEU A 137 14.23 19.55 4.53
N PHE A 138 14.29 19.94 3.26
CA PHE A 138 13.59 19.22 2.19
C PHE A 138 14.09 17.79 2.00
N ILE A 139 15.41 17.57 2.00
CA ILE A 139 15.99 16.22 1.94
C ILE A 139 15.51 15.38 3.13
N GLN A 140 15.40 15.98 4.31
CA GLN A 140 14.84 15.30 5.48
C GLN A 140 13.36 14.97 5.31
N TYR A 141 12.55 15.87 4.73
CA TYR A 141 11.14 15.60 4.45
C TYR A 141 10.95 14.44 3.46
N ASP A 142 11.73 14.40 2.38
CA ASP A 142 11.69 13.33 1.38
C ASP A 142 12.11 11.98 1.99
N GLN A 143 13.13 12.00 2.86
CA GLN A 143 13.55 10.84 3.65
C GLN A 143 12.46 10.37 4.62
N ILE A 144 11.74 11.29 5.25
CA ILE A 144 10.63 10.99 6.15
C ILE A 144 9.45 10.39 5.36
N GLU A 145 9.13 10.94 4.20
CA GLU A 145 8.07 10.42 3.33
C GLU A 145 8.37 9.01 2.86
N TYR A 146 9.59 8.76 2.36
CA TYR A 146 10.06 7.41 2.04
C TYR A 146 9.96 6.45 3.24
N ASN A 147 10.36 6.91 4.43
CA ASN A 147 10.28 6.10 5.65
C ASN A 147 8.82 5.82 6.04
N CYS A 148 7.91 6.76 5.86
CA CYS A 148 6.47 6.61 6.11
C CYS A 148 5.84 5.62 5.12
N GLU A 149 6.15 5.71 3.83
CA GLU A 149 5.70 4.75 2.82
C GLU A 149 6.19 3.34 3.16
N LYS A 150 7.48 3.19 3.45
CA LYS A 150 8.06 1.91 3.83
C LYS A 150 7.50 1.35 5.13
N PHE A 151 7.25 2.22 6.11
CA PHE A 151 6.58 1.83 7.34
C PHE A 151 5.16 1.34 7.08
N ASN A 152 4.42 2.03 6.22
CA ASN A 152 3.07 1.63 5.82
C ASN A 152 3.06 0.27 5.09
N GLU A 153 3.99 0.05 4.16
CA GLU A 153 4.16 -1.26 3.50
C GLU A 153 4.49 -2.36 4.52
N ASN A 154 5.40 -2.09 5.45
CA ASN A 154 5.74 -3.04 6.52
C ASN A 154 4.54 -3.34 7.43
N MET A 155 3.73 -2.34 7.75
CA MET A 155 2.50 -2.52 8.55
C MET A 155 1.45 -3.33 7.79
N LEU A 156 1.30 -3.14 6.49
CA LEU A 156 0.41 -3.95 5.64
C LEU A 156 0.89 -5.39 5.57
N ASP A 157 2.19 -5.64 5.42
CA ASP A 157 2.74 -7.00 5.42
C ASP A 157 2.60 -7.67 6.79
N PHE A 158 2.85 -6.92 7.87
CA PHE A 158 2.63 -7.40 9.24
C PHE A 158 1.17 -7.78 9.47
N ASN A 159 0.23 -6.93 9.05
CA ASN A 159 -1.21 -7.20 9.17
C ASN A 159 -1.58 -8.47 8.40
N ARG A 160 -1.09 -8.61 7.16
CA ARG A 160 -1.28 -9.82 6.35
C ARG A 160 -0.76 -11.07 7.06
N ARG A 161 0.45 -11.02 7.63
CA ARG A 161 1.05 -12.15 8.37
C ARG A 161 0.26 -12.50 9.63
N LEU A 162 -0.21 -11.50 10.37
CA LEU A 162 -1.07 -11.73 11.53
C LEU A 162 -2.38 -12.40 11.12
N SER A 163 -3.06 -11.89 10.08
CA SER A 163 -4.29 -12.51 9.56
C SER A 163 -4.04 -13.95 9.10
N GLN A 164 -2.91 -14.20 8.44
CA GLN A 164 -2.51 -15.55 8.04
C GLN A 164 -2.32 -16.44 9.27
N THR A 165 -1.55 -15.99 10.27
CA THR A 165 -1.28 -16.75 11.49
C THR A 165 -2.56 -17.06 12.27
N VAL A 166 -3.48 -16.09 12.36
CA VAL A 166 -4.80 -16.29 13.00
C VAL A 166 -5.62 -17.31 12.22
N THR A 167 -5.59 -17.25 10.90
CA THR A 167 -6.27 -18.23 10.04
C THR A 167 -5.68 -19.63 10.24
N ASP A 168 -4.36 -19.76 10.20
CA ASP A 168 -3.65 -21.04 10.37
C ASP A 168 -3.92 -21.65 11.76
N ILE A 169 -3.91 -20.84 12.82
CA ILE A 169 -4.27 -21.28 14.18
C ILE A 169 -5.72 -21.75 14.23
N ASN A 170 -6.64 -21.00 13.59
CA ASN A 170 -8.04 -21.37 13.56
C ASN A 170 -8.25 -22.68 12.78
N GLU A 171 -7.55 -22.87 11.66
CA GLU A 171 -7.56 -24.14 10.90
C GLU A 171 -6.95 -25.29 11.69
N LEU A 172 -5.84 -25.08 12.39
CA LEU A 172 -5.22 -26.10 13.26
C LEU A 172 -6.14 -26.47 14.43
N LEU A 173 -6.80 -25.49 15.05
CA LEU A 173 -7.77 -25.72 16.10
C LEU A 173 -8.97 -26.50 15.54
N ASN A 174 -9.60 -26.03 14.46
CA ASN A 174 -10.75 -26.71 13.84
C ASN A 174 -10.39 -28.13 13.36
N GLY A 175 -9.19 -28.32 12.81
CA GLY A 175 -8.68 -29.64 12.43
C GLY A 175 -8.38 -30.55 13.63
N SER A 176 -7.91 -29.99 14.74
CA SER A 176 -7.74 -30.72 16.01
C SER A 176 -9.11 -31.12 16.60
N TYR A 177 -10.10 -30.23 16.57
CA TYR A 177 -11.47 -30.55 17.00
C TYR A 177 -12.14 -31.60 16.10
N ALA A 178 -11.90 -31.58 14.78
CA ALA A 178 -12.37 -32.60 13.86
C ALA A 178 -11.75 -34.00 14.14
N ARG A 179 -10.54 -34.05 14.71
CA ARG A 179 -9.88 -35.31 15.13
C ARG A 179 -10.46 -35.92 16.41
N PHE A 180 -11.16 -35.13 17.21
CA PHE A 180 -11.88 -35.59 18.40
C PHE A 180 -13.39 -35.46 18.18
N SER A 181 -13.94 -36.24 17.24
CA SER A 181 -15.39 -36.38 17.00
C SER A 181 -16.18 -36.94 18.20
N TYR A 182 -15.51 -37.24 19.31
CA TYR A 182 -16.10 -37.69 20.58
C TYR A 182 -16.17 -36.58 21.65
N PHE A 183 -15.64 -35.37 21.38
CA PHE A 183 -15.63 -34.27 22.36
C PHE A 183 -17.04 -33.71 22.60
N GLU A 184 -17.90 -33.71 21.57
CA GLU A 184 -19.32 -33.36 21.72
C GLU A 184 -20.11 -34.39 22.57
N GLN A 185 -19.54 -35.56 22.83
CA GLN A 185 -20.16 -36.64 23.60
C GLN A 185 -19.67 -36.71 25.05
N MET A 186 -18.77 -35.81 25.47
CA MET A 186 -18.42 -35.69 26.89
C MET A 186 -19.61 -35.11 27.68
N PRO A 187 -19.92 -35.64 28.87
CA PRO A 187 -21.00 -35.11 29.68
C PRO A 187 -20.69 -33.67 30.06
N GLN A 188 -21.50 -32.74 29.56
CA GLN A 188 -21.43 -31.34 29.97
C GLN A 188 -21.64 -31.27 31.49
N SER A 189 -20.60 -30.87 32.22
CA SER A 189 -20.71 -30.61 33.65
C SER A 189 -21.72 -29.47 33.86
N ALA A 190 -22.85 -29.84 34.47
CA ALA A 190 -23.84 -29.02 35.16
C ALA A 190 -24.13 -27.62 34.59
N LYS A 191 -25.35 -27.48 34.03
CA LYS A 191 -26.02 -26.23 33.69
C LYS A 191 -25.75 -25.15 34.75
N ARG A 192 -25.05 -24.07 34.38
CA ARG A 192 -25.19 -22.80 35.08
C ARG A 192 -26.42 -22.11 34.52
N GLU A 193 -27.41 -21.93 35.37
CA GLU A 193 -28.61 -21.14 35.09
C GLU A 193 -28.21 -19.74 34.61
N ASN A 194 -28.85 -19.32 33.52
CA ASN A 194 -28.87 -17.93 33.07
C ASN A 194 -29.41 -17.06 34.21
N ASN A 195 -28.59 -16.14 34.69
CA ASN A 195 -29.10 -14.92 35.32
C ASN A 195 -28.37 -13.74 34.69
N ASP A 196 -29.16 -12.95 33.95
CA ASP A 196 -28.82 -11.66 33.38
C ASP A 196 -27.94 -10.83 34.32
N LYS A 197 -26.68 -10.60 33.94
CA LYS A 197 -25.87 -9.54 34.55
C LYS A 197 -25.05 -8.82 33.49
N LYS A 198 -25.38 -7.54 33.35
CA LYS A 198 -24.67 -6.46 32.66
C LYS A 198 -23.16 -6.71 32.55
N VAL A 199 -22.63 -6.55 31.34
CA VAL A 199 -21.22 -6.22 31.12
C VAL A 199 -20.92 -4.96 31.93
N ILE A 200 -20.08 -5.09 32.95
CA ILE A 200 -19.62 -3.99 33.78
C ILE A 200 -18.47 -3.31 33.02
N ASP A 201 -18.67 -2.04 32.72
CA ASP A 201 -17.69 -1.12 32.15
C ASP A 201 -16.56 -0.91 33.18
N ILE A 202 -15.30 -1.19 32.83
CA ILE A 202 -14.16 -1.26 33.77
C ILE A 202 -13.58 0.13 34.11
N LEU A 203 -14.32 1.20 33.82
CA LEU A 203 -13.92 2.58 34.15
C LEU A 203 -15.03 3.29 34.92
N ASP A 204 -15.25 2.89 36.18
CA ASP A 204 -15.90 3.75 37.16
C ASP A 204 -14.93 4.09 38.30
N GLN A 205 -14.72 5.40 38.50
CA GLN A 205 -13.68 6.01 39.33
C GLN A 205 -14.01 6.03 40.84
N SER A 206 -14.80 5.08 41.35
CA SER A 206 -15.42 5.21 42.67
C SER A 206 -14.86 4.28 43.77
N THR A 207 -13.80 3.49 43.52
CA THR A 207 -13.17 2.67 44.57
C THR A 207 -11.79 3.19 44.98
N ILE A 208 -11.71 4.48 45.26
CA ILE A 208 -10.72 5.06 46.16
C ILE A 208 -11.22 4.75 47.58
N ASN A 209 -10.34 4.29 48.47
CA ASN A 209 -10.57 3.94 49.90
C ASN A 209 -10.84 2.47 50.20
N ASN A 210 -9.79 1.65 50.12
CA ASN A 210 -9.52 0.61 51.13
C ASN A 210 -8.01 0.30 51.12
N GLU A 211 -7.24 1.20 51.71
CA GLU A 211 -5.82 1.01 52.03
C GLU A 211 -5.66 0.10 53.24
N HIS A 212 -5.33 -1.17 53.01
CA HIS A 212 -4.38 -1.87 53.88
C HIS A 212 -3.74 -3.04 53.12
N LEU A 213 -2.59 -2.78 52.48
CA LEU A 213 -1.68 -3.83 52.02
C LEU A 213 -0.45 -3.88 52.95
N PRO A 214 0.11 -5.08 53.22
CA PRO A 214 1.31 -5.25 54.03
C PRO A 214 2.57 -4.75 53.32
N GLU A 215 3.61 -4.39 54.08
CA GLU A 215 4.86 -3.81 53.59
C GLU A 215 5.66 -4.75 52.66
N PRO A 216 6.39 -4.21 51.66
CA PRO A 216 7.13 -5.01 50.69
C PRO A 216 8.45 -5.56 51.26
N LEU A 217 8.79 -6.79 50.87
CA LEU A 217 10.07 -7.46 51.17
C LEU A 217 11.26 -6.73 50.52
N SER A 218 12.34 -6.51 51.28
CA SER A 218 13.59 -5.92 50.81
C SER A 218 14.51 -6.96 50.16
N PRO A 219 15.40 -6.59 49.22
CA PRO A 219 16.24 -7.53 48.48
C PRO A 219 17.48 -7.99 49.27
N GLU A 220 17.69 -9.30 49.39
CA GLU A 220 18.95 -9.88 49.89
C GLU A 220 20.04 -9.83 48.81
N ILE A 221 21.15 -9.16 49.13
CA ILE A 221 22.36 -9.10 48.30
C ILE A 221 23.20 -10.35 48.58
N LEU A 222 23.37 -11.21 47.57
CA LEU A 222 24.26 -12.37 47.61
C LEU A 222 25.72 -11.92 47.48
N ILE A 223 26.43 -11.79 48.61
CA ILE A 223 27.89 -11.56 48.63
C ILE A 223 28.60 -12.90 48.41
N LYS A 224 29.34 -13.01 47.29
CA LYS A 224 30.26 -14.11 46.99
C LYS A 224 31.34 -14.20 48.08
N GLN A 225 31.40 -15.32 48.81
CA GLN A 225 32.58 -15.66 49.60
C GLN A 225 33.68 -16.20 48.67
N ASN A 226 34.81 -15.49 48.68
CA ASN A 226 36.04 -15.87 48.02
C ASN A 226 36.64 -17.12 48.67
N ILE A 227 37.02 -18.07 47.81
CA ILE A 227 37.99 -19.12 48.09
C ILE A 227 39.36 -18.44 48.26
N GLN A 228 40.04 -18.64 49.38
CA GLN A 228 41.48 -18.95 49.41
C GLN A 228 42.02 -19.25 50.83
N GLN A 229 42.62 -20.45 50.92
CA GLN A 229 43.61 -21.00 51.85
C GLN A 229 43.20 -21.29 53.30
#